data_AF-A0AAE0C653-F1
#
_entry.id   AF-A0AAE0C653-F1
#
_cell.length_a   1.000
_cell.length_b   1.000
_cell.length_c   1.000
_cell.angle_alpha   90.00
_cell.angle_beta   90.00
_cell.angle_gamma   90.00
#
_symmetry.space_group_name_H-M   'P 1'
#
loop_
_entity.id
_entity.type
_entity.pdbx_description
1 polymer ?
#
loop_
_entity_poly.entity_id
_entity_poly.type
_entity_poly.pdbx_seq_one_letter_code
_entity_poly.pdbx_strand_id
1 'polypeptide(L)'
;MRALVASLGSGLEFGLRVAASLSTTYELMASNTASDVIEAIQLIVLAHQFDVDNSAAAVRRALSLVFSREPAVGEAVLEGAQTLYLRPGDTPMDSAMRLAGAARGAALGTLTALEDIIAKLVSAQPPVPISPSFGLNPRFVATASVQVRLLPATGQVVRALWTLVADRSATLEAVESKRAALAVLGMAAAAQPEVVRPYLSTLLQVGFSEGPSGDALLTRYACIAIQRLALPGGRRAGVELLPSDHAVFAAIRKLLVNSSLADQGWYSAAEQAVTAVFMVCTDPEAFSAGVLRDMAGAGALPPSGGGGAEEPAVGVAIHSGEVSESRLARFLYVLGHSALKQLVYTEGLIKVRGRARG
;
A
#
# COMPACT_ATOMS: atom_id res chain seq x y z
N MET A 1 -30.27 -42.61 -11.86
CA MET A 1 -30.53 -41.22 -12.31
C MET A 1 -31.51 -40.45 -11.43
N ARG A 2 -32.73 -40.94 -11.11
CA ARG A 2 -33.70 -40.19 -10.30
C ARG A 2 -33.20 -39.74 -8.92
N ALA A 3 -32.49 -40.62 -8.19
CA ALA A 3 -31.90 -40.27 -6.88
C ALA A 3 -30.82 -39.18 -6.97
N LEU A 4 -30.00 -39.19 -8.02
CA LEU A 4 -28.99 -38.16 -8.27
C LEU A 4 -29.65 -36.81 -8.59
N VAL A 5 -30.69 -36.81 -9.43
CA VAL A 5 -31.46 -35.59 -9.76
C VAL A 5 -32.15 -35.02 -8.51
N ALA A 6 -32.72 -35.88 -7.65
CA ALA A 6 -33.33 -35.44 -6.38
C ALA A 6 -32.29 -34.85 -5.40
N SER A 7 -31.10 -35.47 -5.32
CA SER A 7 -30.00 -34.96 -4.50
C SER A 7 -29.47 -33.62 -5.02
N LEU A 8 -29.33 -33.47 -6.34
CA LEU A 8 -28.92 -32.21 -6.96
C LEU A 8 -29.98 -31.11 -6.77
N GLY A 9 -31.26 -31.46 -6.89
CA GLY A 9 -32.36 -30.53 -6.63
C GLY A 9 -32.39 -30.02 -5.19
N SER A 10 -32.22 -30.93 -4.23
CA SER A 10 -32.15 -30.58 -2.80
C SER A 10 -30.91 -29.74 -2.48
N GLY A 11 -29.77 -30.05 -3.10
CA GLY A 11 -28.53 -29.28 -2.95
C GLY A 11 -28.64 -27.86 -3.53
N LEU A 12 -29.27 -27.71 -4.70
CA LEU A 12 -29.52 -26.40 -5.30
C LEU A 12 -30.46 -25.57 -4.43
N GLU A 13 -31.55 -26.17 -3.93
CA GLU A 13 -32.50 -25.48 -3.05
C GLU A 13 -31.82 -25.02 -1.75
N PHE A 14 -30.96 -25.85 -1.15
CA PHE A 14 -30.15 -25.46 0.00
C PHE A 14 -29.23 -24.28 -0.33
N GLY A 15 -28.49 -24.34 -1.43
CA GLY A 15 -27.59 -23.26 -1.85
C GLY A 15 -28.32 -21.92 -2.07
N LEU A 16 -29.49 -21.95 -2.73
CA LEU A 16 -30.31 -20.76 -2.94
C LEU A 16 -30.86 -20.18 -1.63
N ARG A 17 -31.26 -21.04 -0.68
CA ARG A 17 -31.73 -20.59 0.64
C ARG A 17 -30.60 -19.96 1.46
N VAL A 18 -29.38 -20.52 1.39
CA VAL A 18 -28.19 -19.93 2.03
C VAL A 18 -27.83 -18.60 1.39
N ALA A 19 -27.89 -18.48 0.06
CA ALA A 19 -27.66 -17.20 -0.62
C ALA A 19 -28.72 -16.15 -0.23
N ALA A 20 -29.98 -16.54 -0.07
CA ALA A 20 -31.05 -15.64 0.37
C ALA A 20 -30.87 -15.20 1.84
N SER A 21 -30.37 -16.08 2.72
CA SER A 21 -30.17 -15.73 4.13
C SER A 21 -29.06 -14.71 4.34
N LEU A 22 -28.10 -14.59 3.40
CA LEU A 22 -27.06 -13.55 3.45
C LEU A 22 -27.65 -12.14 3.52
N SER A 23 -28.84 -11.90 2.94
CA SER A 23 -29.54 -10.62 3.06
C SER A 23 -29.81 -10.27 4.53
N THR A 24 -30.32 -11.22 5.30
CA THR A 24 -30.58 -11.06 6.74
C THR A 24 -29.28 -10.98 7.53
N THR A 25 -28.24 -11.72 7.11
CA THR A 25 -26.91 -11.62 7.74
C THR A 25 -26.34 -10.21 7.64
N TYR A 26 -26.60 -9.46 6.57
CA TYR A 26 -26.22 -8.04 6.50
C TYR A 26 -26.89 -7.17 7.55
N GLU A 27 -28.15 -7.45 7.89
CA GLU A 27 -28.86 -6.76 8.97
C GLU A 27 -28.27 -7.12 10.33
N LEU A 28 -27.91 -8.40 10.53
CA LEU A 28 -27.27 -8.88 11.76
C LEU A 28 -25.89 -8.26 11.98
N MET A 29 -25.12 -7.97 10.92
CA MET A 29 -23.86 -7.23 11.03
C MET A 29 -24.02 -5.80 11.57
N ALA A 30 -25.22 -5.23 11.47
CA ALA A 30 -25.55 -3.92 12.02
C ALA A 30 -26.28 -4.01 13.38
N SER A 31 -26.39 -5.20 13.96
CA SER A 31 -26.96 -5.41 15.29
C SER A 31 -26.12 -4.71 16.36
N ASN A 32 -26.78 -4.31 17.45
CA ASN A 32 -26.13 -3.76 18.64
C ASN A 32 -25.55 -4.85 19.55
N THR A 33 -25.79 -6.13 19.23
CA THR A 33 -25.31 -7.27 20.02
C THR A 33 -24.04 -7.83 19.39
N ALA A 34 -22.91 -7.74 20.10
CA ALA A 34 -21.62 -8.27 19.66
C ALA A 34 -21.69 -9.72 19.15
N SER A 35 -22.42 -10.58 19.87
CA SER A 35 -22.57 -12.00 19.53
C SER A 35 -23.22 -12.20 18.17
N ASP A 36 -24.28 -11.44 17.84
CA ASP A 36 -24.97 -11.55 16.55
C ASP A 36 -24.02 -11.19 15.39
N VAL A 37 -23.21 -10.15 15.60
CA VAL A 37 -22.23 -9.68 14.63
C VAL A 37 -21.11 -10.71 14.41
N ILE A 38 -20.61 -11.32 15.48
CA ILE A 38 -19.56 -12.35 15.41
C ILE A 38 -20.06 -13.59 14.66
N GLU A 39 -21.24 -14.10 15.00
CA GLU A 39 -21.86 -15.24 14.31
C GLU A 39 -22.15 -14.92 12.83
N ALA A 40 -22.60 -13.70 12.54
CA ALA A 40 -22.79 -13.23 11.18
C ALA A 40 -21.48 -13.22 10.37
N ILE A 41 -20.37 -12.76 10.97
CA ILE A 41 -19.04 -12.79 10.34
C ILE A 41 -18.62 -14.24 10.04
N GLN A 42 -18.78 -15.16 10.99
CA GLN A 42 -18.42 -16.56 10.81
C GLN A 42 -19.23 -17.21 9.67
N LEU A 43 -20.54 -16.94 9.61
CA LEU A 43 -21.41 -17.41 8.54
C LEU A 43 -20.97 -16.87 7.17
N ILE A 44 -20.59 -15.59 7.08
CA ILE A 44 -20.10 -14.97 5.83
C ILE A 44 -18.78 -15.61 5.39
N VAL A 45 -17.86 -15.84 6.33
CA VAL A 45 -16.58 -16.51 6.06
C VAL A 45 -16.83 -17.91 5.50
N LEU A 46 -17.73 -18.67 6.11
CA LEU A 46 -18.10 -20.01 5.66
C LEU A 46 -18.78 -19.98 4.28
N ALA A 47 -19.74 -19.08 4.08
CA ALA A 47 -20.43 -18.89 2.81
C ALA A 47 -19.45 -18.55 1.67
N HIS A 48 -18.41 -17.75 1.96
CA HIS A 48 -17.38 -17.44 0.98
C HIS A 48 -16.45 -18.63 0.69
N GLN A 49 -16.14 -19.47 1.68
CA GLN A 49 -15.34 -20.69 1.45
C GLN A 49 -16.05 -21.71 0.54
N PHE A 50 -17.38 -21.73 0.56
CA PHE A 50 -18.20 -22.56 -0.30
C PHE A 50 -18.61 -21.87 -1.62
N ASP A 51 -18.03 -20.71 -1.94
CA ASP A 51 -18.33 -19.93 -3.14
C ASP A 51 -19.84 -19.64 -3.32
N VAL A 52 -20.55 -19.35 -2.22
CA VAL A 52 -21.95 -18.93 -2.27
C VAL A 52 -22.07 -17.58 -2.97
N ASP A 53 -23.11 -17.41 -3.77
CA ASP A 53 -23.40 -16.16 -4.48
C ASP A 53 -23.47 -14.96 -3.51
N ASN A 54 -23.01 -13.80 -3.96
CA ASN A 54 -22.93 -12.55 -3.19
C ASN A 54 -22.03 -12.57 -1.94
N SER A 55 -21.35 -13.68 -1.64
CA SER A 55 -20.43 -13.80 -0.49
C SER A 55 -19.27 -12.81 -0.57
N ALA A 56 -18.74 -12.52 -1.76
CA ALA A 56 -17.63 -11.57 -1.93
C ALA A 56 -17.99 -10.13 -1.50
N ALA A 57 -19.24 -9.71 -1.73
CA ALA A 57 -19.71 -8.41 -1.26
C ALA A 57 -19.89 -8.41 0.27
N ALA A 58 -20.36 -9.52 0.83
CA ALA A 58 -20.52 -9.72 2.26
C ALA A 58 -19.17 -9.66 2.99
N VAL A 59 -18.15 -10.34 2.47
CA VAL A 59 -16.79 -10.29 2.99
C VAL A 59 -16.26 -8.86 2.99
N ARG A 60 -16.39 -8.10 1.89
CA ARG A 60 -15.91 -6.71 1.83
C ARG A 60 -16.53 -5.82 2.90
N ARG A 61 -17.82 -6.04 3.21
CA ARG A 61 -18.50 -5.32 4.28
C ARG A 61 -18.05 -5.81 5.66
N ALA A 62 -17.84 -7.12 5.84
CA ALA A 62 -17.36 -7.69 7.09
C ALA A 62 -15.95 -7.19 7.45
N LEU A 63 -15.06 -7.05 6.45
CA LEU A 63 -13.72 -6.50 6.67
C LEU A 63 -13.76 -5.07 7.26
N SER A 64 -14.72 -4.23 6.87
CA SER A 64 -14.85 -2.87 7.43
C SER A 64 -15.22 -2.84 8.92
N LEU A 65 -15.73 -3.94 9.47
CA LEU A 65 -16.01 -4.07 10.91
C LEU A 65 -14.74 -4.19 11.76
N VAL A 66 -13.55 -4.25 11.15
CA VAL A 66 -12.27 -4.15 11.88
C VAL A 66 -12.15 -2.87 12.71
N PHE A 67 -12.89 -1.81 12.31
CA PHE A 67 -12.97 -0.53 13.00
C PHE A 67 -14.12 -0.45 14.02
N SER A 68 -14.78 -1.57 14.33
CA SER A 68 -15.83 -1.60 15.35
C SER A 68 -15.30 -1.14 16.72
N ARG A 69 -16.16 -0.52 17.52
CA ARG A 69 -15.83 -0.11 18.90
C ARG A 69 -15.67 -1.31 19.83
N GLU A 70 -16.26 -2.43 19.47
CA GLU A 70 -16.19 -3.66 20.24
C GLU A 70 -14.96 -4.48 19.84
N PRO A 71 -14.01 -4.73 20.76
CA PRO A 71 -12.77 -5.42 20.44
C PRO A 71 -13.01 -6.87 19.96
N ALA A 72 -14.01 -7.55 20.52
CA ALA A 72 -14.36 -8.92 20.14
C ALA A 72 -14.79 -9.03 18.67
N VAL A 73 -15.51 -8.04 18.15
CA VAL A 73 -15.89 -7.99 16.72
C VAL A 73 -14.66 -7.80 15.84
N GLY A 74 -13.74 -6.90 16.24
CA GLY A 74 -12.48 -6.69 15.52
C GLY A 74 -11.61 -7.96 15.47
N GLU A 75 -11.53 -8.70 16.58
CA GLU A 75 -10.81 -9.99 16.63
C GLU A 75 -11.46 -11.05 15.75
N ALA A 76 -12.79 -11.16 15.75
CA ALA A 76 -13.52 -12.08 14.88
C ALA A 76 -13.28 -11.78 13.39
N VAL A 77 -13.21 -10.50 13.01
CA VAL A 77 -12.85 -10.10 11.63
C VAL A 77 -11.42 -10.52 11.29
N LEU A 78 -10.47 -10.40 12.22
CA LEU A 78 -9.09 -10.83 12.01
C LEU A 78 -9.00 -12.35 11.83
N GLU A 79 -9.65 -13.13 12.68
CA GLU A 79 -9.70 -14.60 12.57
C GLU A 79 -10.39 -15.03 11.26
N GLY A 80 -11.49 -14.39 10.89
CA GLY A 80 -12.16 -14.60 9.61
C GLY A 80 -11.23 -14.27 8.42
N ALA A 81 -10.53 -13.15 8.45
CA ALA A 81 -9.60 -12.76 7.40
C ALA A 81 -8.40 -13.73 7.30
N GLN A 82 -7.87 -14.23 8.41
CA GLN A 82 -6.85 -15.28 8.42
C GLN A 82 -7.37 -16.55 7.76
N THR A 83 -8.58 -16.97 8.13
CA THR A 83 -9.19 -18.18 7.56
C THR A 83 -9.47 -18.03 6.06
N LEU A 84 -9.83 -16.83 5.59
CA LEU A 84 -10.09 -16.59 4.17
C LEU A 84 -8.81 -16.50 3.33
N TYR A 85 -7.80 -15.79 3.82
CA TYR A 85 -6.62 -15.43 3.03
C TYR A 85 -5.38 -16.29 3.33
N LEU A 86 -5.24 -16.78 4.56
CA LEU A 86 -4.11 -17.57 5.07
C LEU A 86 -4.57 -18.98 5.50
N ARG A 87 -5.26 -19.69 4.60
CA ARG A 87 -5.77 -21.04 4.88
C ARG A 87 -4.62 -22.02 5.21
N PRO A 88 -4.75 -22.82 6.27
CA PRO A 88 -3.76 -23.83 6.61
C PRO A 88 -3.74 -24.95 5.55
N GLY A 89 -2.60 -25.15 4.89
CA GLY A 89 -2.37 -26.20 3.90
C GLY A 89 -2.19 -25.72 2.46
N ASP A 90 -2.46 -24.44 2.18
CA ASP A 90 -2.25 -23.86 0.85
C ASP A 90 -0.78 -23.54 0.56
N THR A 91 -0.45 -23.46 -0.74
CA THR A 91 0.86 -22.94 -1.12
C THR A 91 0.95 -21.45 -0.78
N PRO A 92 2.14 -20.94 -0.40
CA PRO A 92 2.31 -19.52 -0.09
C PRO A 92 1.96 -18.61 -1.28
N MET A 93 2.04 -19.14 -2.50
CA MET A 93 1.67 -18.44 -3.73
C MET A 93 0.15 -18.26 -3.84
N ASP A 94 -0.65 -19.26 -3.47
CA ASP A 94 -2.11 -19.14 -3.51
C ASP A 94 -2.62 -18.13 -2.48
N SER A 95 -2.03 -18.12 -1.28
CA SER A 95 -2.30 -17.09 -0.28
C SER A 95 -1.93 -15.68 -0.76
N ALA A 96 -0.76 -15.53 -1.41
CA ALA A 96 -0.33 -14.26 -1.98
C ALA A 96 -1.27 -13.78 -3.09
N MET A 97 -1.70 -14.69 -3.99
CA MET A 97 -2.65 -14.38 -5.05
C MET A 97 -4.03 -13.98 -4.51
N ARG A 98 -4.52 -14.62 -3.44
CA ARG A 98 -5.80 -14.23 -2.81
C ARG A 98 -5.72 -12.87 -2.13
N LEU A 99 -4.63 -12.59 -1.41
CA LEU A 99 -4.41 -11.28 -0.80
C LEU A 99 -4.33 -10.18 -1.87
N ALA A 100 -3.57 -10.42 -2.94
CA ALA A 100 -3.51 -9.51 -4.08
C ALA A 100 -4.88 -9.37 -4.76
N GLY A 101 -5.61 -10.47 -4.95
CA GLY A 101 -6.97 -10.47 -5.48
C GLY A 101 -7.95 -9.66 -4.64
N ALA A 102 -7.84 -9.71 -3.31
CA ALA A 102 -8.67 -8.94 -2.39
C ALA A 102 -8.42 -7.43 -2.47
N ALA A 103 -7.17 -7.02 -2.76
CA ALA A 103 -6.82 -5.62 -2.99
C ALA A 103 -7.21 -5.12 -4.39
N ARG A 104 -7.35 -6.02 -5.37
CA ARG A 104 -7.65 -5.66 -6.76
C ARG A 104 -9.07 -5.11 -6.90
N GLY A 105 -9.18 -3.86 -7.36
CA GLY A 105 -10.48 -3.21 -7.62
C GLY A 105 -11.32 -2.93 -6.35
N ALA A 106 -10.73 -3.07 -5.16
CA ALA A 106 -11.41 -2.78 -3.91
C ALA A 106 -11.63 -1.26 -3.74
N ALA A 107 -12.76 -0.89 -3.12
CA ALA A 107 -13.04 0.48 -2.75
C ALA A 107 -12.06 0.98 -1.67
N LEU A 108 -11.85 2.29 -1.59
CA LEU A 108 -10.90 2.90 -0.64
C LEU A 108 -11.14 2.45 0.80
N GLY A 109 -12.41 2.37 1.24
CA GLY A 109 -12.76 1.93 2.59
C GLY A 109 -12.45 0.46 2.88
N THR A 110 -12.48 -0.41 1.86
CA THR A 110 -12.06 -1.81 2.00
C THR A 110 -10.54 -1.93 1.99
N LEU A 111 -9.84 -1.10 1.21
CA LEU A 111 -8.37 -1.04 1.22
C LEU A 111 -7.83 -0.56 2.57
N THR A 112 -8.47 0.42 3.20
CA THR A 112 -8.06 0.87 4.55
C THR A 112 -8.33 -0.20 5.60
N ALA A 113 -9.46 -0.92 5.51
CA ALA A 113 -9.73 -2.06 6.37
C ALA A 113 -8.68 -3.17 6.18
N LEU A 114 -8.33 -3.47 4.93
CA LEU A 114 -7.30 -4.45 4.59
C LEU A 114 -5.92 -4.02 5.09
N GLU A 115 -5.58 -2.72 5.00
CA GLU A 115 -4.35 -2.16 5.56
C GLU A 115 -4.26 -2.37 7.08
N ASP A 116 -5.33 -2.08 7.82
CA ASP A 116 -5.38 -2.28 9.27
C ASP A 116 -5.30 -3.77 9.66
N ILE A 117 -5.99 -4.64 8.92
CA ILE A 117 -5.92 -6.10 9.11
C ILE A 117 -4.51 -6.60 8.86
N ILE A 118 -3.90 -6.27 7.72
CA ILE A 118 -2.53 -6.68 7.39
C ILE A 118 -1.56 -6.13 8.43
N ALA A 119 -1.72 -4.87 8.85
CA ALA A 119 -0.88 -4.27 9.87
C ALA A 119 -0.96 -5.05 11.19
N LYS A 120 -2.15 -5.46 11.63
CA LYS A 120 -2.34 -6.31 12.82
C LYS A 120 -1.75 -7.71 12.65
N LEU A 121 -1.86 -8.32 11.47
CA LEU A 121 -1.27 -9.63 11.16
C LEU A 121 0.27 -9.63 11.15
N VAL A 122 0.87 -8.52 10.71
CA VAL A 122 2.33 -8.33 10.67
C VAL A 122 2.89 -7.91 12.03
N SER A 123 2.16 -7.04 12.75
CA SER A 123 2.59 -6.46 14.03
C SER A 123 2.33 -7.33 15.24
N ALA A 124 1.53 -8.40 15.12
CA ALA A 124 1.21 -9.33 16.20
C ALA A 124 2.43 -9.60 17.09
N GLN A 125 2.41 -8.94 18.25
CA GLN A 125 3.42 -9.05 19.31
C GLN A 125 3.29 -10.43 19.94
N PRO A 126 4.39 -11.06 20.41
CA PRO A 126 4.24 -12.16 21.36
C PRO A 126 3.40 -11.66 22.56
N PRO A 127 2.59 -12.52 23.20
CA PRO A 127 2.00 -12.15 24.49
C PRO A 127 3.15 -11.69 25.40
N VAL A 128 2.95 -10.55 26.07
CA VAL A 128 3.86 -10.09 27.12
C VAL A 128 4.06 -11.27 28.07
N PRO A 129 5.28 -11.78 28.29
CA PRO A 129 5.49 -12.77 29.32
C PRO A 129 5.10 -12.10 30.63
N ILE A 130 3.94 -12.48 31.14
CA ILE A 130 3.53 -12.14 32.50
C ILE A 130 4.67 -12.69 33.36
N SER A 131 5.44 -11.81 33.98
CA SER A 131 6.53 -12.20 34.87
C SER A 131 5.97 -13.24 35.87
N PRO A 132 6.69 -14.32 36.19
CA PRO A 132 6.16 -15.47 36.93
C PRO A 132 5.88 -15.18 38.42
N SER A 133 5.76 -13.91 38.82
CA SER A 133 5.50 -13.50 40.20
C SER A 133 4.06 -13.76 40.67
N PHE A 134 3.13 -14.10 39.76
CA PHE A 134 1.80 -14.59 40.14
C PHE A 134 1.77 -16.12 40.04
N GLY A 135 1.94 -16.78 41.19
CA GLY A 135 1.97 -18.22 41.34
C GLY A 135 0.63 -18.89 40.99
N LEU A 136 0.43 -19.19 39.70
CA LEU A 136 -0.69 -20.00 39.22
C LEU A 136 -0.19 -21.30 38.58
N ASN A 137 -0.95 -22.37 38.84
CA ASN A 137 -0.61 -23.77 38.60
C ASN A 137 -0.17 -24.09 37.16
N PRO A 138 0.82 -24.99 36.97
CA PRO A 138 1.39 -25.35 35.66
C PRO A 138 0.44 -26.13 34.72
N ARG A 139 -0.84 -26.34 35.09
CA ARG A 139 -1.82 -27.06 34.25
C ARG A 139 -2.57 -26.16 33.25
N PHE A 140 -2.47 -24.83 33.37
CA PHE A 140 -3.10 -23.89 32.43
C PHE A 140 -2.17 -23.41 31.30
N VAL A 141 -0.90 -23.82 31.28
CA VAL A 141 0.09 -23.40 30.27
C VAL A 141 0.07 -24.30 29.01
N ALA A 142 -0.73 -25.38 29.01
CA ALA A 142 -0.71 -26.41 27.96
C ALA A 142 -1.66 -26.16 26.76
N THR A 143 -2.44 -25.08 26.77
CA THR A 143 -3.21 -24.61 25.60
C THR A 143 -2.76 -23.22 25.19
N ALA A 144 -1.46 -22.94 25.30
CA ALA A 144 -0.87 -21.79 24.64
C ALA A 144 -0.81 -22.10 23.14
N SER A 145 -1.83 -21.64 22.41
CA SER A 145 -1.81 -21.51 20.97
C SER A 145 -0.45 -20.96 20.58
N VAL A 146 0.34 -21.74 19.85
CA VAL A 146 1.56 -21.25 19.21
C VAL A 146 1.10 -20.17 18.23
N GLN A 147 1.05 -18.92 18.69
CA GLN A 147 0.69 -17.77 17.87
C GLN A 147 1.91 -17.44 17.02
N VAL A 148 2.04 -18.23 15.96
CA VAL A 148 2.91 -17.97 14.82
C VAL A 148 2.57 -16.58 14.32
N ARG A 149 3.56 -15.70 14.23
CA ARG A 149 3.44 -14.45 13.48
C ARG A 149 2.98 -14.83 12.06
N LEU A 150 1.71 -14.57 11.72
CA LEU A 150 1.07 -15.19 10.54
C LEU A 150 1.62 -14.62 9.21
N LEU A 151 2.15 -13.40 9.24
CA LEU A 151 2.95 -12.81 8.16
C LEU A 151 4.25 -12.23 8.73
N PRO A 152 5.28 -13.05 8.98
CA PRO A 152 6.60 -12.52 9.30
C PRO A 152 7.11 -11.70 8.10
N ALA A 153 7.88 -10.63 8.34
CA ALA A 153 8.53 -9.91 7.24
C ALA A 153 9.41 -10.81 6.36
N THR A 154 9.92 -11.91 6.90
CA THR A 154 10.68 -12.95 6.19
C THR A 154 9.84 -14.19 5.82
N GLY A 155 8.51 -14.10 5.96
CA GLY A 155 7.57 -15.19 5.73
C GLY A 155 7.47 -15.62 4.28
N GLN A 156 7.05 -16.87 4.06
CA GLN A 156 6.90 -17.42 2.70
C GLN A 156 5.86 -16.66 1.87
N VAL A 157 4.79 -16.16 2.48
CA VAL A 157 3.76 -15.36 1.79
C VAL A 157 4.29 -14.01 1.32
N VAL A 158 5.11 -13.32 2.13
CA VAL A 158 5.78 -12.07 1.72
C VAL A 158 6.72 -12.32 0.55
N ARG A 159 7.50 -13.40 0.60
CA ARG A 159 8.36 -13.81 -0.52
C ARG A 159 7.53 -14.11 -1.77
N ALA A 160 6.41 -14.81 -1.63
CA ALA A 160 5.51 -15.10 -2.75
C ALA A 160 4.91 -13.81 -3.36
N LEU A 161 4.51 -12.83 -2.54
CA LEU A 161 4.10 -11.52 -3.03
C LEU A 161 5.21 -10.83 -3.83
N TRP A 162 6.46 -10.89 -3.36
CA TRP A 162 7.61 -10.37 -4.13
C TRP A 162 7.88 -11.16 -5.41
N THR A 163 7.61 -12.47 -5.46
CA THR A 163 7.69 -13.24 -6.71
C THR A 163 6.63 -12.81 -7.73
N LEU A 164 5.42 -12.44 -7.29
CA LEU A 164 4.39 -11.85 -8.15
C LEU A 164 4.83 -10.49 -8.70
N VAL A 165 5.45 -9.65 -7.86
CA VAL A 165 5.98 -8.34 -8.29
C VAL A 165 7.13 -8.49 -9.28
N ALA A 166 8.03 -9.44 -9.03
CA ALA A 166 9.21 -9.70 -9.86
C ALA A 166 8.90 -10.45 -11.17
N ASP A 167 7.65 -10.85 -11.40
CA ASP A 167 7.23 -11.49 -12.64
C ASP A 167 7.60 -10.59 -13.85
N ARG A 168 8.14 -11.17 -14.91
CA ARG A 168 8.52 -10.44 -16.13
C ARG A 168 7.40 -10.40 -17.15
N SER A 169 6.29 -11.10 -16.91
CA SER A 169 5.12 -11.05 -17.78
C SER A 169 4.58 -9.63 -17.91
N ALA A 170 4.26 -9.22 -19.14
CA ALA A 170 3.70 -7.92 -19.47
C ALA A 170 2.21 -8.01 -19.89
N THR A 171 1.54 -9.13 -19.60
CA THR A 171 0.09 -9.24 -19.82
C THR A 171 -0.68 -8.29 -18.89
N LEU A 172 -1.87 -7.86 -19.31
CA LEU A 172 -2.72 -6.96 -18.49
C LEU A 172 -2.98 -7.54 -17.10
N GLU A 173 -3.34 -8.83 -17.02
CA GLU A 173 -3.56 -9.54 -15.76
C GLU A 173 -2.30 -9.57 -14.88
N ALA A 174 -1.12 -9.75 -15.47
CA ALA A 174 0.14 -9.73 -14.72
C ALA A 174 0.43 -8.33 -14.16
N VAL A 175 0.18 -7.27 -14.93
CA VAL A 175 0.35 -5.88 -14.46
C VAL A 175 -0.62 -5.58 -13.31
N GLU A 176 -1.89 -5.99 -13.41
CA GLU A 176 -2.85 -5.84 -12.32
C GLU A 176 -2.48 -6.64 -11.07
N SER A 177 -1.96 -7.85 -11.26
CA SER A 177 -1.45 -8.68 -10.17
C SER A 177 -0.26 -8.03 -9.48
N LYS A 178 0.70 -7.47 -10.23
CA LYS A 178 1.84 -6.71 -9.68
C LYS A 178 1.39 -5.50 -8.89
N ARG A 179 0.43 -4.72 -9.41
CA ARG A 179 -0.13 -3.53 -8.72
C ARG A 179 -0.73 -3.93 -7.38
N ALA A 180 -1.53 -4.98 -7.37
CA ALA A 180 -2.23 -5.41 -6.16
C ALA A 180 -1.27 -6.05 -5.14
N ALA A 181 -0.33 -6.88 -5.60
CA ALA A 181 0.72 -7.44 -4.74
C ALA A 181 1.58 -6.34 -4.11
N LEU A 182 1.97 -5.32 -4.89
CA LEU A 182 2.74 -4.19 -4.37
C LEU A 182 1.93 -3.32 -3.40
N ALA A 183 0.62 -3.15 -3.62
CA ALA A 183 -0.26 -2.47 -2.68
C ALA A 183 -0.31 -3.21 -1.33
N VAL A 184 -0.50 -4.54 -1.34
CA VAL A 184 -0.49 -5.38 -0.13
C VAL A 184 0.87 -5.33 0.58
N LEU A 185 1.98 -5.35 -0.15
CA LEU A 185 3.31 -5.17 0.41
C LEU A 185 3.50 -3.79 1.04
N GLY A 186 2.96 -2.73 0.42
CA GLY A 186 2.93 -1.38 0.98
C GLY A 186 2.13 -1.29 2.28
N MET A 187 1.00 -1.99 2.36
CA MET A 187 0.19 -2.11 3.59
C MET A 187 0.97 -2.83 4.70
N ALA A 188 1.66 -3.94 4.37
CA ALA A 188 2.51 -4.65 5.32
C ALA A 188 3.70 -3.81 5.79
N ALA A 189 4.31 -3.04 4.88
CA ALA A 189 5.41 -2.14 5.17
C ALA A 189 5.04 -1.02 6.14
N ALA A 190 3.76 -0.62 6.19
CA ALA A 190 3.25 0.36 7.15
C ALA A 190 3.47 -0.07 8.61
N ALA A 191 3.30 -1.37 8.88
CA ALA A 191 3.54 -1.95 10.20
C ALA A 191 5.01 -2.34 10.39
N GLN A 192 5.65 -2.90 9.35
CA GLN A 192 7.03 -3.36 9.43
C GLN A 192 7.82 -3.01 8.15
N PRO A 193 8.69 -1.97 8.19
CA PRO A 193 9.50 -1.56 7.03
C PRO A 193 10.43 -2.65 6.46
N GLU A 194 10.80 -3.64 7.27
CA GLU A 194 11.64 -4.78 6.86
C GLU A 194 11.03 -5.65 5.75
N VAL A 195 9.73 -5.52 5.48
CA VAL A 195 9.05 -6.19 4.36
C VAL A 195 9.58 -5.68 3.01
N VAL A 196 10.01 -4.41 2.94
CA VAL A 196 10.40 -3.73 1.69
C VAL A 196 11.91 -3.49 1.61
N ARG A 197 12.58 -3.21 2.74
CA ARG A 197 14.03 -2.92 2.80
C ARG A 197 14.93 -3.88 1.99
N PRO A 198 14.82 -5.21 2.10
CA PRO A 198 15.68 -6.14 1.37
C PRO A 198 15.36 -6.23 -0.14
N TYR A 199 14.19 -5.75 -0.57
CA TYR A 199 13.70 -5.84 -1.95
C TYR A 199 13.72 -4.50 -2.70
N LEU A 200 14.45 -3.50 -2.20
CA LEU A 200 14.50 -2.18 -2.82
C LEU A 200 15.03 -2.20 -4.26
N SER A 201 15.98 -3.07 -4.58
CA SER A 201 16.49 -3.24 -5.94
C SER A 201 15.40 -3.73 -6.89
N THR A 202 14.65 -4.75 -6.50
CA THR A 202 13.49 -5.28 -7.24
C THR A 202 12.40 -4.22 -7.38
N LEU A 203 12.12 -3.47 -6.31
CA LEU A 203 11.14 -2.38 -6.32
C LEU A 203 11.50 -1.30 -7.34
N LEU A 204 12.77 -0.91 -7.41
CA LEU A 204 13.23 0.09 -8.38
C LEU A 204 13.15 -0.44 -9.82
N GLN A 205 13.55 -1.70 -10.05
CA GLN A 205 13.51 -2.32 -11.37
C GLN A 205 12.08 -2.44 -11.93
N VAL A 206 11.12 -2.82 -11.09
CA VAL A 206 9.72 -3.03 -11.51
C VAL A 206 8.93 -1.72 -11.47
N GLY A 207 9.10 -0.92 -10.41
CA GLY A 207 8.33 0.29 -10.17
C GLY A 207 8.74 1.49 -11.01
N PHE A 208 10.01 1.58 -11.42
CA PHE A 208 10.55 2.67 -12.24
C PHE A 208 11.02 2.19 -13.63
N SER A 209 10.45 1.09 -14.12
CA SER A 209 10.78 0.55 -15.45
C SER A 209 10.40 1.52 -16.56
N GLU A 210 11.27 1.66 -17.56
CA GLU A 210 11.04 2.55 -18.71
C GLU A 210 10.44 1.81 -19.91
N GLY A 211 9.75 2.56 -20.79
CA GLY A 211 9.24 2.05 -22.07
C GLY A 211 7.74 1.69 -22.06
N PRO A 212 7.27 0.83 -22.99
CA PRO A 212 5.86 0.45 -23.10
C PRO A 212 5.35 -0.38 -21.91
N SER A 213 6.26 -0.87 -21.06
CA SER A 213 5.98 -1.54 -19.79
C SER A 213 5.84 -0.56 -18.61
N GLY A 214 6.09 0.74 -18.82
CA GLY A 214 6.02 1.76 -17.79
C GLY A 214 4.57 2.05 -17.37
N ASP A 215 4.25 1.70 -16.13
CA ASP A 215 2.92 1.93 -15.55
C ASP A 215 2.98 2.95 -14.41
N ALA A 216 2.19 4.02 -14.56
CA ALA A 216 2.10 5.09 -13.58
C ALA A 216 1.57 4.59 -12.22
N LEU A 217 0.66 3.61 -12.21
CA LEU A 217 0.11 3.08 -10.97
C LEU A 217 1.14 2.22 -10.21
N LEU A 218 1.92 1.39 -10.90
CA LEU A 218 3.05 0.68 -10.31
C LEU A 218 4.09 1.66 -9.74
N THR A 219 4.43 2.71 -10.48
CA THR A 219 5.35 3.76 -10.01
C THR A 219 4.81 4.43 -8.75
N ARG A 220 3.51 4.73 -8.71
CA ARG A 220 2.83 5.31 -7.56
C ARG A 220 2.91 4.40 -6.33
N TYR A 221 2.56 3.11 -6.48
CA TYR A 221 2.64 2.15 -5.39
C TYR A 221 4.08 1.92 -4.92
N ALA A 222 5.07 1.97 -5.82
CA ALA A 222 6.48 1.91 -5.45
C ALA A 222 6.91 3.11 -4.61
N CYS A 223 6.49 4.32 -4.98
CA CYS A 223 6.74 5.52 -4.17
C CYS A 223 6.08 5.43 -2.79
N ILE A 224 4.85 4.92 -2.70
CA ILE A 224 4.16 4.69 -1.42
C ILE A 224 4.94 3.68 -0.57
N ALA A 225 5.40 2.57 -1.16
CA ALA A 225 6.21 1.58 -0.44
C ALA A 225 7.53 2.17 0.08
N ILE A 226 8.18 3.05 -0.70
CA ILE A 226 9.38 3.80 -0.27
C ILE A 226 9.05 4.72 0.92
N GLN A 227 7.90 5.41 0.91
CA GLN A 227 7.49 6.25 2.05
C GLN A 227 7.40 5.44 3.36
N ARG A 228 7.00 4.17 3.29
CA ARG A 228 6.89 3.28 4.47
C ARG A 228 8.24 2.80 5.01
N LEU A 229 9.37 3.12 4.37
CA LEU A 229 10.70 2.89 4.94
C LEU A 229 10.98 3.80 6.15
N ALA A 230 10.32 4.95 6.20
CA ALA A 230 10.28 5.82 7.36
C ALA A 230 9.33 5.21 8.41
N LEU A 231 9.81 5.02 9.64
CA LEU A 231 9.06 4.38 10.72
C LEU A 231 7.71 5.09 10.99
N PRO A 232 6.66 4.34 11.38
CA PRO A 232 5.36 4.90 11.75
C PRO A 232 5.51 5.82 12.97
N GLY A 233 5.33 7.12 12.77
CA GLY A 233 5.60 8.15 13.78
C GLY A 233 6.24 9.43 13.24
N GLY A 234 6.63 9.45 11.96
CA GLY A 234 7.42 10.53 11.38
C GLY A 234 8.85 10.52 11.96
N ARG A 235 9.62 11.59 11.76
CA ARG A 235 10.98 11.79 12.32
C ARG A 235 11.05 11.80 13.88
N ARG A 236 10.12 11.15 14.58
CA ARG A 236 10.12 10.91 16.01
C ARG A 236 10.90 9.60 16.27
N ALA A 237 12.16 9.77 16.67
CA ALA A 237 13.10 8.74 17.11
C ALA A 237 13.66 7.80 16.01
N GLY A 238 14.91 8.07 15.59
CA GLY A 238 15.80 7.05 15.03
C GLY A 238 15.48 6.56 13.62
N VAL A 239 14.88 7.39 12.74
CA VAL A 239 14.71 7.03 11.33
C VAL A 239 16.08 6.90 10.67
N GLU A 240 16.45 5.69 10.24
CA GLU A 240 17.54 5.49 9.28
C GLU A 240 17.13 6.13 7.94
N LEU A 241 17.56 7.37 7.75
CA LEU A 241 17.40 8.08 6.49
C LEU A 241 18.27 7.40 5.44
N LEU A 242 17.78 7.32 4.21
CA LEU A 242 18.60 6.82 3.11
C LEU A 242 19.71 7.83 2.81
N PRO A 243 20.95 7.38 2.56
CA PRO A 243 22.01 8.26 2.10
C PRO A 243 21.60 9.01 0.82
N SER A 244 22.02 10.26 0.66
CA SER A 244 21.66 11.10 -0.49
C SER A 244 22.03 10.48 -1.85
N ASP A 245 23.04 9.60 -1.87
CA ASP A 245 23.53 8.90 -3.07
C ASP A 245 22.78 7.60 -3.40
N HIS A 246 21.71 7.28 -2.66
CA HIS A 246 20.98 6.03 -2.86
C HIS A 246 20.25 6.01 -4.22
N ALA A 247 20.24 4.85 -4.88
CA ALA A 247 19.64 4.67 -6.22
C ALA A 247 18.15 5.07 -6.30
N VAL A 248 17.44 5.05 -5.17
CA VAL A 248 16.05 5.55 -5.04
C VAL A 248 15.94 7.01 -5.46
N PHE A 249 16.87 7.87 -5.03
CA PHE A 249 16.83 9.30 -5.34
C PHE A 249 17.16 9.56 -6.82
N ALA A 250 18.06 8.76 -7.41
CA ALA A 250 18.31 8.79 -8.84
C ALA A 250 17.06 8.40 -9.66
N ALA A 251 16.34 7.35 -9.24
CA ALA A 251 15.11 6.91 -9.88
C ALA A 251 13.98 7.95 -9.76
N ILE A 252 13.79 8.55 -8.58
CA ILE A 252 12.81 9.62 -8.36
C ILE A 252 13.16 10.86 -9.19
N ARG A 253 14.43 11.27 -9.22
CA ARG A 253 14.88 12.40 -10.05
C ARG A 253 14.60 12.15 -11.52
N LYS A 254 14.86 10.94 -12.01
CA LYS A 254 14.56 10.55 -13.40
C LYS A 254 13.05 10.59 -13.69
N LEU A 255 12.21 10.11 -12.77
CA LEU A 255 10.75 10.19 -12.86
C LEU A 255 10.23 11.64 -12.91
N LEU A 256 10.82 12.55 -12.15
CA LEU A 256 10.34 13.93 -12.11
C LEU A 256 10.82 14.76 -13.32
N VAL A 257 12.04 14.54 -13.80
CA VAL A 257 12.65 15.35 -14.87
C VAL A 257 12.41 14.77 -16.27
N ASN A 258 12.63 13.46 -16.46
CA ASN A 258 12.74 12.82 -17.78
C ASN A 258 11.75 11.67 -17.97
N SER A 259 10.56 11.73 -17.35
CA SER A 259 9.61 10.61 -17.43
C SER A 259 8.94 10.47 -18.79
N SER A 260 8.94 9.24 -19.29
CA SER A 260 8.18 8.79 -20.46
C SER A 260 6.70 8.46 -20.16
N LEU A 261 6.23 8.67 -18.93
CA LEU A 261 4.84 8.39 -18.56
C LEU A 261 3.89 9.42 -19.18
N ALA A 262 2.66 8.97 -19.48
CA ALA A 262 1.59 9.86 -19.92
C ALA A 262 1.19 10.83 -18.81
N ASP A 263 0.80 12.05 -19.19
CA ASP A 263 0.49 13.13 -18.25
C ASP A 263 -0.58 12.73 -17.21
N GLN A 264 -1.66 12.06 -17.63
CA GLN A 264 -2.76 11.69 -16.72
C GLN A 264 -2.30 10.84 -15.53
N GLY A 265 -1.38 9.89 -15.74
CA GLY A 265 -0.86 9.02 -14.68
C GLY A 265 0.31 9.64 -13.92
N TRP A 266 1.13 10.43 -14.60
CA TRP A 266 2.37 11.00 -14.06
C TRP A 266 2.14 11.84 -12.81
N TYR A 267 1.11 12.70 -12.79
CA TYR A 267 0.83 13.58 -11.64
C TYR A 267 0.66 12.78 -10.34
N SER A 268 -0.11 11.69 -10.40
CA SER A 268 -0.34 10.83 -9.23
C SER A 268 0.93 10.15 -8.73
N ALA A 269 1.85 9.78 -9.62
CA ALA A 269 3.13 9.20 -9.25
C ALA A 269 4.11 10.27 -8.72
N ALA A 270 4.14 11.45 -9.36
CA ALA A 270 4.97 12.58 -8.98
C ALA A 270 4.64 13.10 -7.57
N GLU A 271 3.36 13.20 -7.21
CA GLU A 271 2.93 13.57 -5.85
C GLU A 271 3.50 12.61 -4.79
N GLN A 272 3.39 11.30 -5.04
CA GLN A 272 3.89 10.28 -4.13
C GLN A 272 5.41 10.26 -4.09
N ALA A 273 6.09 10.55 -5.20
CA ALA A 273 7.54 10.64 -5.27
C ALA A 273 8.08 11.83 -4.47
N VAL A 274 7.48 13.02 -4.63
CA VAL A 274 7.83 14.20 -3.81
C VAL A 274 7.59 13.91 -2.33
N THR A 275 6.45 13.30 -1.98
CA THR A 275 6.18 12.90 -0.59
C THR A 275 7.23 11.93 -0.05
N ALA A 276 7.67 10.95 -0.85
CA ALA A 276 8.72 10.00 -0.47
C ALA A 276 10.06 10.69 -0.16
N VAL A 277 10.45 11.69 -0.94
CA VAL A 277 11.68 12.46 -0.70
C VAL A 277 11.64 13.13 0.67
N PHE A 278 10.56 13.83 1.00
CA PHE A 278 10.42 14.53 2.28
C PHE A 278 10.35 13.60 3.49
N MET A 279 10.00 12.32 3.30
CA MET A 279 9.92 11.32 4.36
C MET A 279 11.23 10.58 4.61
N VAL A 280 12.01 10.31 3.56
CA VAL A 280 13.15 9.37 3.62
C VAL A 280 14.52 10.05 3.38
N CYS A 281 14.55 11.23 2.79
CA CYS A 281 15.79 11.96 2.49
C CYS A 281 16.36 12.68 3.74
N THR A 282 17.70 12.75 3.78
CA THR A 282 18.45 13.57 4.74
C THR A 282 18.22 15.06 4.51
N ASP A 283 18.40 15.50 3.27
CA ASP A 283 18.24 16.88 2.83
C ASP A 283 17.24 16.99 1.65
N PRO A 284 15.93 16.99 1.94
CA PRO A 284 14.90 17.10 0.92
C PRO A 284 14.89 18.47 0.21
N GLU A 285 15.44 19.52 0.84
CA GLU A 285 15.49 20.88 0.30
C GLU A 285 16.47 20.96 -0.88
N ALA A 286 17.71 20.49 -0.66
CA ALA A 286 18.70 20.45 -1.73
C ALA A 286 18.27 19.53 -2.88
N PHE A 287 17.63 18.39 -2.59
CA PHE A 287 17.13 17.49 -3.61
C PHE A 287 16.04 18.15 -4.47
N SER A 288 15.02 18.74 -3.84
CA SER A 288 13.90 19.38 -4.56
C SER A 288 14.36 20.59 -5.36
N ALA A 289 15.23 21.44 -4.81
CA ALA A 289 15.86 22.54 -5.54
C ALA A 289 16.68 22.05 -6.75
N GLY A 290 17.41 20.95 -6.58
CA GLY A 290 18.13 20.30 -7.69
C GLY A 290 17.17 19.84 -8.80
N VAL A 291 16.08 19.14 -8.46
CA VAL A 291 15.09 18.68 -9.44
C VAL A 291 14.46 19.85 -10.19
N LEU A 292 14.08 20.92 -9.49
CA LEU A 292 13.49 22.10 -10.11
C LEU A 292 14.44 22.81 -11.08
N ARG A 293 15.75 22.89 -10.73
CA ARG A 293 16.77 23.42 -11.63
C ARG A 293 16.92 22.57 -12.90
N ASP A 294 16.91 21.25 -12.75
CA ASP A 294 17.01 20.34 -13.90
C ASP A 294 15.77 20.44 -14.80
N MET A 295 14.57 20.53 -14.22
CA MET A 295 13.33 20.73 -14.98
C MET A 295 13.34 22.08 -15.73
N ALA A 296 13.81 23.15 -15.07
CA ALA A 296 13.97 24.45 -15.71
C ALA A 296 14.98 24.38 -16.88
N GLY A 297 16.11 23.72 -16.68
CA GLY A 297 17.13 23.48 -17.71
C GLY A 297 16.66 22.60 -18.87
N ALA A 298 15.71 21.69 -18.63
CA ALA A 298 15.06 20.87 -19.67
C ALA A 298 14.00 21.63 -20.51
N GLY A 299 13.92 22.95 -20.36
CA GLY A 299 13.03 23.82 -21.13
C GLY A 299 11.60 23.89 -20.58
N ALA A 300 11.42 23.69 -19.27
CA ALA A 300 10.13 23.96 -18.61
C ALA A 300 9.87 25.46 -18.36
N LEU A 301 10.93 26.27 -18.35
CA LEU A 301 10.86 27.73 -18.28
C LEU A 301 11.50 28.32 -19.53
N PRO A 302 11.07 29.51 -19.97
CA PRO A 302 11.79 30.23 -21.02
C PRO A 302 13.23 30.45 -20.57
N PRO A 303 14.22 30.39 -21.47
CA PRO A 303 15.59 30.75 -21.12
C PRO A 303 15.54 32.15 -20.54
N SER A 304 15.95 32.30 -19.28
CA SER A 304 16.07 33.61 -18.67
C SER A 304 17.05 34.39 -19.53
N GLY A 305 16.57 35.40 -20.26
CA GLY A 305 17.42 36.35 -20.95
C GLY A 305 18.31 36.98 -19.90
N GLY A 306 19.54 36.47 -19.78
CA GLY A 306 20.52 37.01 -18.86
C GLY A 306 20.73 38.47 -19.20
N GLY A 307 20.41 39.35 -18.26
CA GLY A 307 20.77 40.77 -18.33
C GLY A 307 22.29 40.91 -18.35
N GLY A 308 22.84 40.96 -19.56
CA GLY A 308 24.10 41.58 -19.90
C GLY A 308 23.81 42.49 -21.08
N ALA A 309 23.87 43.80 -20.86
CA ALA A 309 23.65 44.79 -21.89
C ALA A 309 24.72 44.64 -22.97
N GLU A 310 24.34 44.18 -24.16
CA GLU A 310 24.98 44.53 -25.43
C GLU A 310 23.91 44.42 -26.54
N GLU A 311 23.79 45.50 -27.31
CA GLU A 311 22.80 45.73 -28.36
C GLU A 311 22.91 44.77 -29.56
N PRO A 312 21.86 44.67 -30.40
CA PRO A 312 21.63 43.51 -31.26
C PRO A 312 22.40 43.60 -32.58
N ALA A 313 23.18 42.56 -32.88
CA ALA A 313 23.67 42.30 -34.23
C ALA A 313 22.71 41.35 -34.97
N VAL A 314 22.02 41.94 -35.94
CA VAL A 314 21.30 41.38 -37.09
C VAL A 314 21.46 39.87 -37.34
N GLY A 315 20.32 39.16 -37.34
CA GLY A 315 20.14 37.97 -38.17
C GLY A 315 20.45 36.63 -37.53
N VAL A 316 19.76 36.25 -36.45
CA VAL A 316 19.54 34.85 -36.10
C VAL A 316 18.07 34.65 -35.79
N ALA A 317 17.47 33.65 -36.42
CA ALA A 317 16.08 33.30 -36.30
C ALA A 317 15.64 33.30 -34.82
N ILE A 318 14.57 34.05 -34.55
CA ILE A 318 13.77 33.88 -33.34
C ILE A 318 13.16 32.48 -33.45
N HIS A 319 13.89 31.46 -33.04
CA HIS A 319 13.26 30.24 -32.54
C HIS A 319 12.67 30.65 -31.20
N SER A 320 11.45 31.18 -31.25
CA SER A 320 10.54 31.22 -30.11
C SER A 320 10.59 29.84 -29.47
N GLY A 321 11.35 29.71 -28.38
CA GLY A 321 11.47 28.49 -27.63
C GLY A 321 10.10 28.19 -27.03
N GLU A 322 9.27 27.49 -27.79
CA GLU A 322 7.95 27.06 -27.35
C GLU A 322 8.15 26.16 -26.14
N VAL A 323 7.94 26.75 -24.96
CA VAL A 323 7.83 26.00 -23.72
C VAL A 323 6.62 25.10 -23.91
N SER A 324 6.87 23.78 -23.99
CA SER A 324 5.80 22.80 -24.09
C SER A 324 4.87 22.95 -22.88
N GLU A 325 3.57 23.13 -23.13
CA GLU A 325 2.55 23.31 -22.09
C GLU A 325 2.62 22.20 -21.03
N SER A 326 2.86 20.96 -21.45
CA SER A 326 3.01 19.82 -20.55
C SER A 326 4.24 19.93 -19.65
N ARG A 327 5.38 20.43 -20.15
CA ARG A 327 6.59 20.62 -19.32
C ARG A 327 6.41 21.72 -18.29
N LEU A 328 5.76 22.83 -18.67
CA LEU A 328 5.43 23.91 -17.74
C LEU A 328 4.45 23.44 -16.66
N ALA A 329 3.40 22.70 -17.06
CA ALA A 329 2.44 22.14 -16.12
C ALA A 329 3.10 21.17 -15.12
N ARG A 330 3.95 20.25 -15.59
CA ARG A 330 4.73 19.34 -14.74
C ARG A 330 5.65 20.09 -13.78
N PHE A 331 6.31 21.15 -14.25
CA PHE A 331 7.17 21.99 -13.42
C PHE A 331 6.39 22.69 -12.31
N LEU A 332 5.31 23.39 -12.65
CA LEU A 332 4.47 24.07 -11.66
C LEU A 332 3.87 23.09 -10.65
N TYR A 333 3.49 21.90 -11.09
CA TYR A 333 3.00 20.84 -10.22
C TYR A 333 4.04 20.40 -9.20
N VAL A 334 5.27 20.09 -9.63
CA VAL A 334 6.35 19.67 -8.74
C VAL A 334 6.76 20.81 -7.80
N LEU A 335 6.80 22.04 -8.29
CA LEU A 335 7.08 23.23 -7.48
C LEU A 335 6.04 23.39 -6.37
N GLY A 336 4.74 23.34 -6.72
CA GLY A 336 3.65 23.48 -5.77
C GLY A 336 3.66 22.39 -4.69
N HIS A 337 3.79 21.13 -5.10
CA HIS A 337 3.86 20.02 -4.15
C HIS A 337 5.12 20.06 -3.28
N SER A 338 6.27 20.44 -3.83
CA SER A 338 7.52 20.58 -3.05
C SER A 338 7.40 21.71 -2.04
N ALA A 339 6.84 22.87 -2.41
CA ALA A 339 6.61 23.99 -1.51
C ALA A 339 5.68 23.61 -0.35
N LEU A 340 4.57 22.91 -0.62
CA LEU A 340 3.65 22.46 0.42
C LEU A 340 4.32 21.46 1.39
N LYS A 341 5.09 20.50 0.87
CA LYS A 341 5.81 19.53 1.72
C LYS A 341 6.91 20.19 2.52
N GLN A 342 7.58 21.19 1.95
CA GLN A 342 8.58 22.00 2.64
C GLN A 342 7.98 22.78 3.82
N LEU A 343 6.78 23.36 3.65
CA LEU A 343 6.05 24.00 4.73
C LEU A 343 5.76 23.01 5.88
N VAL A 344 5.17 21.86 5.57
CA VAL A 344 4.85 20.84 6.59
C VAL A 344 6.12 20.31 7.27
N TYR A 345 7.18 20.12 6.51
CA TYR A 345 8.47 19.65 6.99
C TYR A 345 9.11 20.64 7.99
N THR A 346 9.15 21.93 7.62
CA THR A 346 9.71 22.99 8.48
C THR A 346 8.90 23.16 9.77
N GLU A 347 7.56 23.14 9.69
CA GLU A 347 6.70 23.13 10.90
C GLU A 347 6.98 21.92 11.80
N GLY A 348 7.18 20.75 11.22
CA GLY A 348 7.54 19.52 11.93
C GLY A 348 8.85 19.66 12.70
N LEU A 349 9.89 20.20 12.04
CA LEU A 349 11.19 20.47 12.67
C LEU A 349 11.11 21.48 13.81
N ILE A 350 10.32 22.54 13.65
CA ILE A 350 10.10 23.56 14.69
C ILE A 350 9.44 22.92 15.93
N LYS A 351 8.42 22.08 15.74
CA LYS A 351 7.74 21.37 16.85
C LYS A 351 8.69 20.43 17.61
N VAL A 352 9.57 19.71 16.89
CA VAL A 352 10.58 18.84 17.51
C VAL A 352 11.57 19.66 18.34
N ARG A 353 12.08 20.76 17.78
CA ARG A 353 13.02 21.65 18.47
C ARG A 353 12.40 22.38 19.67
N GLY A 354 11.12 22.75 19.59
CA GLY A 354 10.37 23.35 20.70
C GLY A 354 10.22 22.40 21.89
N ARG A 355 9.95 21.11 21.63
CA ARG A 355 9.87 20.07 22.67
C ARG A 355 11.21 19.67 23.27
N ALA A 356 12.31 19.78 22.53
CA ALA A 356 13.64 19.48 23.04
C ALA A 356 14.21 20.59 23.95
N ARG A 357 13.55 21.76 24.02
CA ARG A 357 13.96 22.93 24.80
C ARG A 357 13.12 23.18 26.06
N GLY A 358 11.99 22.49 26.23
CA GLY A 358 11.13 22.56 27.41
C GLY A 358 11.20 21.28 28.21
#